data_AF-A0A9W6I7F8-F1
#
_entry.id   AF-A0A9W6I7F8-F1
#
_cell.length_a   1.000
_cell.length_b   1.000
_cell.length_c   1.000
_cell.angle_alpha   90.00
_cell.angle_beta   90.00
_cell.angle_gamma   90.00
#
_symmetry.space_group_name_H-M   'P 1'
#
loop_
_entity.id
_entity.type
_entity.pdbx_description
1 polymer ?
#
loop_
_entity_poly.entity_id
_entity_poly.type
_entity_poly.pdbx_seq_one_letter_code
_entity_poly.pdbx_strand_id
1 'polypeptide(L)'
;MPDAANYQLENLREALDIWELNEPASAARKEILTAVVNWALDRYVDPYQGAARVEGFPNLWRSRIPGTRHDGQMVFCVFWIEESRRAVRFDSFSTLSLPG
;
A
#
# COMPACT_ATOMS: atom_id res chain seq x y z
N MET A 1 -12.99 24.59 -8.85
CA MET A 1 -11.74 24.11 -8.21
C MET A 1 -10.81 23.69 -9.33
N PRO A 2 -9.51 24.04 -9.31
CA PRO A 2 -8.61 23.53 -10.33
C PRO A 2 -8.57 22.01 -10.18
N ASP A 3 -8.75 21.33 -11.31
CA ASP A 3 -8.74 19.88 -11.47
C ASP A 3 -7.35 19.36 -11.08
N ALA A 4 -7.17 18.96 -9.83
CA ALA A 4 -5.89 18.43 -9.36
C ALA A 4 -5.74 17.03 -9.96
N ALA A 5 -5.14 16.95 -11.15
CA ALA A 5 -4.96 15.71 -11.91
C ALA A 5 -4.52 14.56 -10.99
N ASN A 6 -5.26 13.47 -10.87
CA ASN A 6 -4.96 12.43 -9.88
C ASN A 6 -3.58 11.74 -10.07
N TYR A 7 -3.10 11.03 -9.07
CA TYR A 7 -1.84 10.27 -9.16
C TYR A 7 -2.00 9.01 -10.01
N GLN A 8 -0.99 8.64 -10.79
CA GLN A 8 -0.89 7.36 -11.49
C GLN A 8 -0.47 6.27 -10.52
N LEU A 9 -1.14 5.12 -10.58
CA LEU A 9 -0.81 3.95 -9.75
C LEU A 9 0.05 2.98 -10.57
N GLU A 10 1.32 2.88 -10.22
CA GLU A 10 2.31 2.06 -10.90
C GLU A 10 2.63 0.81 -10.08
N ASN A 11 2.86 -0.32 -10.78
CA ASN A 11 3.33 -1.57 -10.19
C ASN A 11 2.37 -2.25 -9.17
N LEU A 12 1.13 -1.77 -9.03
CA LEU A 12 0.18 -2.33 -8.06
C LEU A 12 -0.08 -3.82 -8.28
N ARG A 13 -0.37 -4.22 -9.53
CA ARG A 13 -0.70 -5.61 -9.85
C ARG A 13 0.46 -6.56 -9.55
N GLU A 14 1.66 -6.22 -10.01
CA GLU A 14 2.85 -7.05 -9.78
C GLU A 14 3.18 -7.15 -8.29
N ALA A 15 3.10 -6.04 -7.54
CA ALA A 15 3.31 -6.06 -6.10
C ALA A 15 2.28 -6.91 -5.36
N LEU A 16 1.01 -6.91 -5.80
CA LEU A 16 -0.03 -7.80 -5.28
C LEU A 16 0.26 -9.26 -5.64
N ASP A 17 0.56 -9.58 -6.90
CA ASP A 17 0.87 -10.95 -7.34
C ASP A 17 2.04 -11.53 -6.52
N ILE A 18 3.10 -10.74 -6.29
CA ILE A 18 4.23 -11.13 -5.44
C ILE A 18 3.78 -11.39 -3.99
N TRP A 19 2.93 -10.53 -3.44
CA TRP A 19 2.42 -10.70 -2.09
C TRP A 19 1.56 -11.95 -1.95
N GLU A 20 0.64 -12.19 -2.89
CA GLU A 20 -0.21 -13.38 -2.91
C GLU A 20 0.59 -14.68 -3.00
N LEU A 21 1.69 -14.67 -3.76
CA LEU A 21 2.60 -15.82 -3.89
C LEU A 21 3.37 -16.12 -2.60
N ASN A 22 3.79 -15.10 -1.86
CA ASN A 22 4.61 -15.26 -0.65
C ASN A 22 3.76 -15.44 0.62
N GLU A 23 2.52 -14.93 0.64
CA GLU A 23 1.65 -14.94 1.81
C GLU A 23 0.23 -15.47 1.48
N PRO A 24 0.11 -16.69 0.94
CA PRO A 24 -1.15 -17.19 0.38
C PRO A 24 -2.28 -17.29 1.41
N ALA A 25 -1.98 -17.49 2.70
CA ALA A 25 -3.00 -17.57 3.75
C ALA A 25 -3.65 -16.21 4.06
N SER A 26 -2.87 -15.13 4.04
CA SER A 26 -3.35 -13.76 4.23
C SER A 26 -4.09 -13.27 2.98
N ALA A 27 -3.55 -13.57 1.80
CA ALA A 27 -4.15 -13.23 0.50
C ALA A 27 -5.44 -13.99 0.20
N ALA A 28 -5.56 -15.25 0.61
CA ALA A 28 -6.76 -16.07 0.39
C ALA A 28 -8.02 -15.53 1.09
N ARG A 29 -7.85 -14.67 2.10
CA ARG A 29 -8.98 -13.99 2.77
C ARG A 29 -9.43 -12.82 1.91
N LYS A 30 -10.54 -13.02 1.20
CA LYS A 30 -11.11 -12.06 0.25
C LYS A 30 -11.29 -10.67 0.86
N GLU A 31 -11.68 -10.59 2.13
CA GLU A 31 -11.83 -9.35 2.89
C GLU A 31 -10.51 -8.60 3.07
N ILE A 32 -9.40 -9.31 3.30
CA ILE A 32 -8.06 -8.71 3.43
C ILE A 32 -7.63 -8.17 2.07
N LEU A 33 -7.71 -8.99 1.02
CA LEU A 33 -7.36 -8.57 -0.33
C LEU A 33 -8.17 -7.34 -0.76
N THR A 34 -9.48 -7.34 -0.50
CA THR A 34 -10.37 -6.20 -0.80
C THR A 34 -9.93 -4.94 -0.06
N ALA A 35 -9.56 -5.05 1.22
CA ALA A 35 -9.07 -3.91 2.01
C ALA A 35 -7.75 -3.36 1.46
N VAL A 36 -6.81 -4.24 1.05
CA VAL A 36 -5.55 -3.84 0.42
C VAL A 36 -5.79 -3.10 -0.89
N VAL A 37 -6.62 -3.64 -1.77
CA VAL A 37 -6.94 -3.03 -3.07
C VAL A 37 -7.61 -1.67 -2.88
N ASN A 38 -8.62 -1.57 -2.01
CA ASN A 38 -9.31 -0.30 -1.76
C ASN A 38 -8.34 0.76 -1.23
N TRP A 39 -7.51 0.41 -0.25
CA TRP A 39 -6.50 1.33 0.29
C TRP A 39 -5.48 1.79 -0.77
N ALA A 40 -5.06 0.89 -1.66
CA ALA A 40 -4.15 1.22 -2.75
C ALA A 40 -4.79 2.16 -3.77
N LEU A 41 -6.08 1.98 -4.08
CA LEU A 41 -6.82 2.86 -4.98
C LEU A 41 -6.99 4.27 -4.42
N ASP A 42 -7.14 4.44 -3.11
CA ASP A 42 -7.24 5.77 -2.48
C ASP A 42 -5.98 6.63 -2.72
N ARG A 43 -4.82 6.01 -3.00
CA ARG A 43 -3.57 6.73 -3.34
C ARG A 43 -3.68 7.53 -4.65
N TYR A 44 -4.66 7.21 -5.49
CA TYR A 44 -5.00 7.97 -6.69
C TYR A 44 -5.35 9.42 -6.33
N VAL A 45 -6.04 9.62 -5.20
CA VAL A 45 -6.50 10.94 -4.74
C VAL A 45 -5.50 11.56 -3.78
N ASP A 46 -5.10 10.83 -2.73
CA ASP A 46 -4.12 11.28 -1.73
C ASP A 46 -3.11 10.17 -1.42
N PRO A 47 -1.89 10.26 -1.96
CA PRO A 47 -0.90 9.20 -1.75
C PRO A 47 -0.31 9.20 -0.34
N TYR A 48 -0.39 10.33 0.39
CA TYR A 48 0.23 10.49 1.71
C TYR A 48 -0.68 10.04 2.86
N GLN A 49 -1.98 9.86 2.61
CA GLN A 49 -2.98 9.60 3.64
C GLN A 49 -2.61 8.41 4.54
N GLY A 50 -2.33 8.68 5.82
CA GLY A 50 -1.99 7.65 6.80
C GLY A 50 -0.63 6.95 6.55
N ALA A 51 0.22 7.52 5.71
CA ALA A 51 1.57 7.03 5.45
C ALA A 51 2.60 7.83 6.25
N ALA A 52 3.69 7.16 6.63
CA ALA A 52 4.85 7.76 7.26
C ALA A 52 6.04 7.67 6.31
N ARG A 53 6.83 8.74 6.22
CA ARG A 53 8.07 8.73 5.44
C ARG A 53 9.08 7.79 6.09
N VAL A 54 9.77 7.00 5.27
CA VAL A 54 10.85 6.12 5.73
C VAL A 54 12.12 6.95 5.83
N GLU A 55 12.76 6.93 7.01
CA GLU A 55 14.01 7.66 7.25
C GLU A 55 15.14 7.15 6.34
N GLY A 56 16.00 8.06 5.88
CA GLY A 56 17.12 7.73 5.00
C GLY A 56 16.77 7.60 3.51
N PHE A 57 15.50 7.71 3.13
CA PHE A 57 15.07 7.66 1.73
C PHE A 57 14.27 8.92 1.35
N PRO A 58 14.52 9.50 0.15
CA PRO A 58 13.93 10.79 -0.21
C PRO A 58 12.41 10.73 -0.35
N ASN A 59 11.84 9.74 -1.05
CA ASN A 59 10.40 9.68 -1.29
C ASN A 59 9.82 8.28 -1.07
N LEU A 60 10.40 7.54 -0.13
CA LEU A 60 9.88 6.24 0.28
C LEU A 60 8.93 6.42 1.46
N TRP A 61 7.76 5.81 1.35
CA TRP A 61 6.70 5.88 2.32
C TRP A 61 6.28 4.47 2.74
N ARG A 62 5.86 4.37 4.00
CA ARG A 62 5.29 3.14 4.55
C ARG A 62 3.92 3.44 5.14
N SER A 63 2.99 2.52 4.99
CA SER A 63 1.68 2.63 5.65
C SER A 63 1.19 1.28 6.13
N ARG A 64 0.44 1.32 7.21
CA ARG A 64 -0.37 0.20 7.68
C ARG A 64 -1.70 0.24 6.91
N ILE A 65 -2.18 -0.90 6.44
CA ILE A 65 -3.42 -0.95 5.64
C ILE A 65 -4.62 -1.20 6.56
N PRO A 66 -5.53 -0.23 6.75
CA PRO A 66 -6.71 -0.40 7.60
C PRO A 66 -7.58 -1.57 7.12
N GLY A 67 -8.28 -2.23 8.05
CA GLY A 67 -9.15 -3.37 7.72
C GLY A 67 -8.43 -4.69 7.45
N THR A 68 -7.09 -4.73 7.54
CA THR A 68 -6.30 -5.96 7.32
C THR A 68 -5.80 -6.64 8.59
N ARG A 69 -6.26 -6.23 9.78
CA ARG A 69 -5.85 -6.87 11.03
C ARG A 69 -6.50 -8.26 11.14
N HIS A 70 -5.69 -9.29 11.34
CA HIS A 70 -6.12 -10.68 11.49
C HIS A 70 -5.07 -11.47 12.26
N ASP A 71 -5.45 -12.37 13.16
CA ASP A 71 -4.54 -13.30 13.86
C ASP A 71 -3.31 -12.64 14.52
N GLY A 72 -3.47 -11.42 15.04
CA GLY A 72 -2.38 -10.64 15.62
C GLY A 72 -1.41 -10.03 14.60
N GLN A 73 -1.74 -10.11 13.31
CA GLN A 73 -0.97 -9.58 12.19
C GLN A 73 -1.73 -8.48 11.46
N MET A 74 -1.04 -7.74 10.59
CA MET A 74 -1.59 -6.68 9.76
C MET A 74 -0.76 -6.50 8.49
N VAL A 75 -1.40 -6.11 7.38
CA VAL A 75 -0.70 -5.83 6.13
C VAL A 75 -0.15 -4.41 6.15
N PHE A 76 1.09 -4.28 5.71
CA PHE A 76 1.79 -3.03 5.48
C PHE A 76 2.14 -2.91 4.00
N CYS A 77 2.28 -1.68 3.53
CA CYS A 77 2.79 -1.39 2.21
C CYS A 77 3.95 -0.41 2.30
N VAL A 78 4.97 -0.66 1.50
CA VAL A 78 6.03 0.28 1.18
C VAL A 78 5.85 0.72 -0.28
N PHE A 79 5.96 2.03 -0.53
CA PHE A 79 5.71 2.62 -1.84
C PHE A 79 6.46 3.94 -2.03
N TRP A 80 6.71 4.30 -3.27
CA TRP A 80 7.37 5.53 -3.67
C TRP A 80 6.34 6.55 -4.16
N ILE A 81 6.54 7.83 -3.81
CA ILE A 81 5.73 8.93 -4.35
C ILE A 81 6.63 9.82 -5.21
N GLU A 82 6.36 9.86 -6.51
CA GLU A 82 7.05 10.73 -7.47
C GLU A 82 6.18 11.94 -7.80
N GLU A 83 6.36 13.04 -7.06
CA GLU A 83 5.54 14.25 -7.16
C GLU A 83 5.58 14.89 -8.56
N SER A 84 6.75 14.91 -9.21
CA SER A 84 6.94 15.53 -10.53
C SER A 84 6.13 14.85 -11.64
N ARG A 85 5.95 13.52 -11.53
CA ARG A 85 5.15 12.70 -12.45
C ARG A 85 3.75 12.44 -11.94
N ARG A 86 3.46 12.84 -10.71
CA ARG A 86 2.26 12.46 -9.94
C ARG A 86 2.05 10.96 -10.02
N ALA A 87 3.05 10.18 -9.63
CA ALA A 87 2.99 8.73 -9.63
C ALA A 87 3.20 8.15 -8.23
N VAL A 88 2.51 7.06 -7.95
CA VAL A 88 2.67 6.21 -6.78
C VAL A 88 3.11 4.85 -7.27
N ARG A 89 4.33 4.46 -6.95
CA ARG A 89 4.88 3.17 -7.33
C ARG A 89 4.89 2.24 -6.13
N PHE A 90 4.04 1.22 -6.17
CA PHE A 90 3.98 0.20 -5.12
C PHE A 90 5.25 -0.65 -5.16
N ASP A 91 5.94 -0.77 -4.02
CA ASP A 91 7.20 -1.50 -3.92
C ASP A 91 6.95 -2.90 -3.36
N SER A 92 6.31 -2.99 -2.20
CA SER A 92 5.99 -4.26 -1.57
C SER A 92 4.79 -4.17 -0.63
N PHE A 93 4.07 -5.30 -0.53
CA PHE A 93 3.11 -5.56 0.54
C PHE A 93 3.68 -6.69 1.42
N SER A 94 3.45 -6.60 2.72
CA SER A 94 3.92 -7.62 3.68
C SER A 94 2.99 -7.70 4.89
N THR A 95 2.73 -8.91 5.37
CA THR A 95 2.02 -9.14 6.63
C THR A 95 3.03 -9.19 7.77
N LEU A 96 2.89 -8.28 8.73
CA LEU A 96 3.74 -8.22 9.92
C LEU A 96 2.94 -8.55 11.17
N SER A 97 3.55 -9.32 12.08
CA SER A 97 3.02 -9.51 13.43
C SER A 97 3.05 -8.20 14.20
N LEU A 98 1.96 -7.89 14.87
CA LEU A 98 1.85 -6.70 15.71
C LEU A 98 2.38 -7.02 17.10
N PRO A 99 3.12 -6.10 17.74
CA PRO A 99 3.44 -6.25 19.15
C PRO A 99 2.15 -6.35 19.97
N GLY A 100 2.14 -7.30 20.90
CA GLY A 100 1.05 -7.55 21.84
C GLY A 100 0.88 -6.44 22.88
#